data_AF-A0A382K873-F1
#
_entry.id   AF-A0A382K873-F1
#
_cell.length_a   1.000
_cell.length_b   1.000
_cell.length_c   1.000
_cell.angle_alpha   90.00
_cell.angle_beta   90.00
_cell.angle_gamma   90.00
#
_symmetry.space_group_name_H-M   'P 1'
#
loop_
_entity.id
_entity.type
_entity.pdbx_description
1 polymer ?
#
loop_
_entity_poly.entity_id
_entity_poly.type
_entity_poly.pdbx_seq_one_letter_code
_entity_poly.pdbx_strand_id
1 'polypeptide(L)'
;MRRVVAFLVCTLFLAGSSNAELVVSDEYVEPTIGDFFQFEMIGNFFPDSIGKAIDEEKYLRVEDYDGNGMRMEVTGKGETVFEGETVDYFAMTMTWDTSFTLYLDDWMDDGDGKEDIIEISTVSASEMWQINEGLFSLNGTEIKNINKMEMTMIFTINEYEDQTVLVADSIEETETELLSTSNNQPNEVRVGDVWTESSTERTTGTSRDRMCEENDDDCEWEIEDIDEEETVTTTSEVLKEVSVTTSVGTFETLEIKDTDEGEDPGNYSLMYVSETGIPTKLLTYEGGVMDTNMQLESYRINDLGVCENCPSVGEDADGLLGELPALPFLMSLATIA
;
A
#
# COMPACT_ATOMS: atom_id res chain seq x y z
N MET A 1 65.80 9.94 20.56
CA MET A 1 65.14 10.66 19.46
C MET A 1 64.63 9.60 18.48
N ARG A 2 63.29 9.51 18.30
CA ARG A 2 62.51 8.69 17.33
C ARG A 2 62.62 7.15 17.49
N ARG A 3 61.64 6.44 18.08
CA ARG A 3 60.30 6.06 17.57
C ARG A 3 60.35 5.46 16.16
N VAL A 4 60.15 4.15 16.03
CA VAL A 4 58.94 3.49 15.46
C VAL A 4 58.96 2.03 15.94
N VAL A 5 58.01 1.67 16.78
CA VAL A 5 57.68 0.27 17.10
C VAL A 5 56.66 -0.14 16.06
N ALA A 6 57.06 -0.93 15.06
CA ALA A 6 56.12 -1.57 14.14
C ALA A 6 55.58 -2.83 14.84
N PHE A 7 54.63 -2.61 15.74
CA PHE A 7 53.73 -3.65 16.23
C PHE A 7 52.80 -3.97 15.06
N LEU A 8 53.17 -4.98 14.27
CA LEU A 8 52.27 -5.62 13.31
C LEU A 8 51.33 -6.50 14.15
N VAL A 9 50.46 -5.81 14.90
CA VAL A 9 49.31 -6.41 15.56
C VAL A 9 48.40 -6.83 14.42
N CYS A 10 48.07 -8.11 14.41
CA CYS A 10 46.85 -8.64 13.84
C CYS A 10 45.65 -7.84 14.37
N THR A 11 45.44 -6.62 13.88
CA THR A 11 44.10 -6.06 13.71
C THR A 11 43.56 -6.83 12.51
N LEU A 12 43.10 -8.07 12.74
CA LEU A 12 41.68 -8.28 12.98
C LEU A 12 40.92 -7.42 11.97
N PHE A 13 41.01 -7.83 10.70
CA PHE A 13 39.81 -7.99 9.90
C PHE A 13 38.86 -8.93 10.67
N LEU A 14 38.30 -8.41 11.77
CA LEU A 14 36.92 -8.63 12.13
C LEU A 14 36.16 -7.56 11.34
N ALA A 15 36.21 -7.66 10.01
CA ALA A 15 34.95 -7.53 9.30
C ALA A 15 34.17 -8.77 9.75
N GLY A 16 33.55 -8.66 10.93
CA GLY A 16 32.43 -9.51 11.21
C GLY A 16 31.42 -9.13 10.14
N SER A 17 31.38 -9.89 9.06
CA SER A 17 30.09 -10.24 8.51
C SER A 17 29.31 -10.75 9.72
N SER A 18 28.46 -9.92 10.30
CA SER A 18 27.36 -10.46 11.08
C SER A 18 26.60 -11.33 10.09
N ASN A 19 26.94 -12.62 10.05
CA ASN A 19 26.04 -13.65 9.57
C ASN A 19 24.93 -13.84 10.63
N ALA A 20 24.44 -12.73 11.18
CA ALA A 20 23.24 -12.71 11.98
C ALA A 20 22.14 -12.69 10.94
N GLU A 21 21.37 -13.77 10.93
CA GLU A 21 20.09 -13.85 10.24
C GLU A 21 19.25 -12.64 10.66
N LEU A 22 18.66 -11.94 9.69
CA LEU A 22 17.72 -10.85 9.93
C LEU A 22 16.50 -11.45 10.63
N VAL A 23 16.18 -10.95 11.81
CA VAL A 23 15.01 -11.37 12.57
C VAL A 23 14.15 -10.14 12.79
N VAL A 24 12.88 -10.26 12.45
CA VAL A 24 11.91 -9.23 12.74
C VAL A 24 11.15 -9.62 14.01
N SER A 25 11.12 -8.73 14.99
CA SER A 25 10.41 -8.93 16.26
C SER A 25 9.44 -7.79 16.54
N ASP A 26 8.32 -8.10 17.19
CA ASP A 26 7.37 -7.11 17.68
C ASP A 26 7.94 -6.40 18.93
N GLU A 27 8.71 -5.32 18.73
CA GLU A 27 8.95 -4.37 19.82
C GLU A 27 7.85 -3.29 19.80
N TYR A 28 7.32 -3.02 20.98
CA TYR A 28 6.23 -2.08 21.14
C TYR A 28 6.75 -0.66 20.97
N VAL A 29 6.30 0.00 19.90
CA VAL A 29 6.43 1.45 19.71
C VAL A 29 5.05 2.05 19.85
N GLU A 30 4.90 3.03 20.73
CA GLU A 30 3.60 3.67 20.94
C GLU A 30 3.20 4.45 19.69
N PRO A 31 2.11 4.07 18.98
CA PRO A 31 1.63 4.85 17.84
C PRO A 31 1.35 6.26 18.33
N THR A 32 1.73 7.32 17.64
CA THR A 32 1.44 8.70 18.07
C THR A 32 0.73 9.44 16.96
N ILE A 33 -0.29 10.24 17.31
CA ILE A 33 -1.00 11.05 16.30
C ILE A 33 0.02 11.92 15.56
N GLY A 34 0.03 11.82 14.23
CA GLY A 34 1.00 12.46 13.35
C GLY A 34 2.24 11.62 13.01
N ASP A 35 2.34 10.39 13.50
CA ASP A 35 3.24 9.38 12.93
C ASP A 35 2.76 9.02 11.53
N PHE A 36 3.66 8.88 10.56
CA PHE A 36 3.28 8.58 9.19
C PHE A 36 4.35 7.82 8.41
N PHE A 37 3.90 7.13 7.36
CA PHE A 37 4.69 6.57 6.27
C PHE A 37 4.16 7.12 4.95
N GLN A 38 5.04 7.73 4.16
CA GLN A 38 4.74 8.21 2.81
C GLN A 38 5.48 7.34 1.82
N PHE A 39 4.75 6.82 0.85
CA PHE A 39 5.28 6.05 -0.26
C PHE A 39 5.21 6.87 -1.54
N GLU A 40 6.10 6.57 -2.46
CA GLU A 40 6.07 7.01 -3.85
C GLU A 40 5.71 5.81 -4.76
N MET A 41 4.98 6.07 -5.84
CA MET A 41 4.73 5.07 -6.88
C MET A 41 5.93 5.00 -7.83
N ILE A 42 6.41 3.79 -8.11
CA ILE A 42 7.59 3.56 -8.94
C ILE A 42 7.19 3.01 -10.30
N GLY A 43 7.40 3.82 -11.34
CA GLY A 43 7.07 3.45 -12.72
C GLY A 43 5.59 3.60 -13.01
N ASN A 44 5.14 3.00 -14.12
CA ASN A 44 3.79 3.20 -14.66
C ASN A 44 2.92 1.95 -14.49
N PHE A 45 3.23 1.05 -13.55
CA PHE A 45 2.57 -0.25 -13.44
C PHE A 45 1.06 -0.11 -13.23
N PHE A 46 0.64 0.77 -12.30
CA PHE A 46 -0.76 1.02 -11.99
C PHE A 46 -1.56 1.58 -13.18
N PRO A 47 -1.13 2.67 -13.86
CA PRO A 47 -1.86 3.10 -15.05
C PRO A 47 -1.76 2.12 -16.23
N ASP A 48 -0.65 1.40 -16.36
CA ASP A 48 -0.49 0.35 -17.39
C ASP A 48 -1.41 -0.85 -17.15
N SER A 49 -1.73 -1.20 -15.89
CA SER A 49 -2.66 -2.29 -15.58
C SER A 49 -4.08 -1.89 -15.95
N ILE A 50 -4.51 -0.68 -15.60
CA ILE A 50 -5.82 -0.13 -16.00
C ILE A 50 -5.94 -0.06 -17.52
N GLY A 51 -4.94 0.47 -18.23
CA GLY A 51 -4.97 0.55 -19.69
C GLY A 51 -5.13 -0.81 -20.37
N LYS A 52 -4.45 -1.85 -19.87
CA LYS A 52 -4.57 -3.21 -20.40
C LYS A 52 -5.88 -3.90 -20.00
N ALA A 53 -6.42 -3.58 -18.83
CA ALA A 53 -7.72 -4.09 -18.39
C ALA A 53 -8.86 -3.55 -19.26
N ILE A 54 -8.75 -2.31 -19.73
CA ILE A 54 -9.68 -1.71 -20.68
C ILE A 54 -9.59 -2.45 -22.03
N ASP A 55 -8.41 -2.50 -22.63
CA ASP A 55 -8.15 -3.31 -23.83
C ASP A 55 -6.64 -3.51 -24.05
N GLU A 56 -6.16 -4.72 -23.80
CA GLU A 56 -4.73 -5.07 -23.93
C GLU A 56 -4.21 -4.93 -25.37
N GLU A 57 -5.03 -5.20 -26.40
CA GLU A 57 -4.60 -5.13 -27.79
C GLU A 57 -4.52 -3.69 -28.30
N LYS A 58 -5.36 -2.82 -27.74
CA LYS A 58 -5.53 -1.41 -28.15
C LYS A 58 -4.73 -0.44 -27.29
N TYR A 59 -4.35 -0.81 -26.07
CA TYR A 59 -3.58 0.05 -25.19
C TYR A 59 -2.21 0.42 -25.78
N LEU A 60 -1.93 1.72 -25.87
CA LEU A 60 -0.69 2.23 -26.44
C LEU A 60 0.31 2.69 -25.38
N ARG A 61 -0.13 3.59 -24.49
CA ARG A 61 0.73 4.27 -23.51
C ARG A 61 -0.07 5.05 -22.48
N VAL A 62 0.61 5.39 -21.38
CA VAL A 62 0.21 6.41 -20.42
C VAL A 62 1.07 7.67 -20.56
N GLU A 63 0.47 8.84 -20.39
CA GLU A 63 1.12 10.13 -20.22
C GLU A 63 0.57 10.87 -18.99
N ASP A 64 1.25 11.95 -18.60
CA ASP A 64 0.86 12.85 -17.52
C ASP A 64 0.56 12.20 -16.15
N TYR A 65 1.11 10.99 -15.91
CA TYR A 65 1.04 10.34 -14.62
C TYR A 65 1.82 11.14 -13.56
N ASP A 66 1.11 11.59 -12.52
CA ASP A 66 1.73 12.36 -11.43
C ASP A 66 2.65 11.52 -10.53
N GLY A 67 2.49 10.19 -10.53
CA GLY A 67 3.28 9.29 -9.70
C GLY A 67 3.12 9.53 -8.20
N ASN A 68 2.06 10.24 -7.80
CA ASN A 68 1.78 10.50 -6.39
C ASN A 68 1.57 9.14 -5.70
N GLY A 69 2.29 8.92 -4.61
CA GLY A 69 2.11 7.73 -3.81
C GLY A 69 1.24 7.97 -2.59
N MET A 70 1.16 6.94 -1.75
CA MET A 70 0.19 6.87 -0.67
C MET A 70 0.78 7.40 0.63
N ARG A 71 -0.04 8.06 1.44
CA ARG A 71 0.30 8.46 2.81
C ARG A 71 -0.52 7.64 3.79
N MET A 72 0.13 7.03 4.76
CA MET A 72 -0.52 6.43 5.93
C MET A 72 -0.13 7.24 7.16
N GLU A 73 -1.10 7.78 7.89
CA GLU A 73 -0.86 8.61 9.07
C GLU A 73 -1.73 8.17 10.25
N VAL A 74 -1.16 8.10 11.45
CA VAL A 74 -1.93 7.91 12.68
C VAL A 74 -2.71 9.19 12.95
N THR A 75 -4.02 9.14 12.84
CA THR A 75 -4.92 10.30 12.97
C THR A 75 -5.78 10.26 14.22
N GLY A 76 -5.95 9.08 14.83
CA GLY A 76 -6.82 8.90 15.98
C GLY A 76 -6.34 7.86 16.97
N LYS A 77 -6.91 7.92 18.17
CA LYS A 77 -6.79 6.91 19.24
C LYS A 77 -8.07 6.88 20.05
N GLY A 78 -8.43 5.73 20.57
CA GLY A 78 -9.59 5.60 21.45
C GLY A 78 -9.70 4.23 22.12
N GLU A 79 -10.84 4.02 22.77
CA GLU A 79 -11.25 2.73 23.33
C GLU A 79 -12.49 2.25 22.55
N THR A 80 -12.58 0.96 22.31
CA THR A 80 -13.76 0.31 21.71
C THR A 80 -14.01 -1.05 22.34
N VAL A 81 -15.09 -1.74 21.94
CA VAL A 81 -15.40 -3.10 22.38
C VAL A 81 -15.19 -4.05 21.21
N PHE A 82 -14.28 -5.00 21.38
CA PHE A 82 -13.99 -6.06 20.42
C PHE A 82 -14.06 -7.41 21.14
N GLU A 83 -14.76 -8.39 20.56
CA GLU A 83 -15.03 -9.71 21.16
C GLU A 83 -15.57 -9.69 22.62
N GLY A 84 -16.23 -8.60 23.01
CA GLY A 84 -16.80 -8.42 24.35
C GLY A 84 -15.81 -7.89 25.40
N GLU A 85 -14.58 -7.57 25.01
CA GLU A 85 -13.58 -6.90 25.85
C GLU A 85 -13.38 -5.45 25.39
N THR A 86 -13.02 -4.57 26.34
CA THR A 86 -12.62 -3.20 26.00
C THR A 86 -11.17 -3.20 25.58
N VAL A 87 -10.89 -2.71 24.37
CA VAL A 87 -9.55 -2.63 23.78
C VAL A 87 -9.21 -1.18 23.42
N ASP A 88 -7.95 -0.82 23.61
CA ASP A 88 -7.39 0.43 23.08
C ASP A 88 -7.12 0.24 21.58
N TYR A 89 -7.44 1.24 20.77
CA TYR A 89 -7.15 1.27 19.34
C TYR A 89 -6.44 2.56 18.93
N PHE A 90 -5.71 2.49 17.81
CA PHE A 90 -5.29 3.66 17.05
C PHE A 90 -5.90 3.61 15.65
N ALA A 91 -6.19 4.79 15.10
CA ALA A 91 -6.72 4.92 13.75
C ALA A 91 -5.62 5.43 12.82
N MET A 92 -5.43 4.76 11.70
CA MET A 92 -4.57 5.20 10.61
C MET A 92 -5.41 5.61 9.41
N THR A 93 -5.20 6.83 8.94
CA THR A 93 -5.79 7.29 7.69
C THR A 93 -4.80 7.08 6.56
N MET A 94 -5.18 6.29 5.57
CA MET A 94 -4.53 6.17 4.29
C MET A 94 -5.16 7.15 3.30
N THR A 95 -4.35 7.93 2.58
CA THR A 95 -4.83 8.81 1.52
C THR A 95 -3.99 8.65 0.27
N TRP A 96 -4.67 8.62 -0.88
CA TRP A 96 -4.04 8.57 -2.18
C TRP A 96 -4.85 9.41 -3.19
N ASP A 97 -4.15 10.18 -4.00
CA ASP A 97 -4.72 11.06 -5.02
C ASP A 97 -3.78 11.01 -6.22
N THR A 98 -4.30 10.55 -7.36
CA THR A 98 -3.52 10.40 -8.58
C THR A 98 -4.35 10.69 -9.83
N SER A 99 -3.65 11.10 -10.88
CA SER A 99 -4.20 11.33 -12.20
C SER A 99 -3.22 10.94 -13.30
N PHE A 100 -3.76 10.53 -14.44
CA PHE A 100 -3.00 10.16 -15.64
C PHE A 100 -3.89 10.10 -16.88
N THR A 101 -3.27 10.01 -18.05
CA THR A 101 -3.94 9.92 -19.35
C THR A 101 -3.53 8.65 -20.08
N LEU A 102 -4.49 7.82 -20.46
CA LEU A 102 -4.30 6.63 -21.29
C LEU A 102 -4.59 6.93 -22.75
N TYR A 103 -3.82 6.32 -23.65
CA TYR A 103 -4.03 6.38 -25.09
C TYR A 103 -4.32 4.98 -25.64
N LEU A 104 -5.34 4.87 -26.48
CA LEU A 104 -5.78 3.64 -27.13
C LEU A 104 -5.81 3.81 -28.66
N ASP A 105 -5.54 2.73 -29.41
CA ASP A 105 -5.51 2.72 -30.88
C ASP A 105 -6.89 2.38 -31.48
N ASP A 106 -7.70 3.38 -31.84
CA ASP A 106 -9.04 3.16 -32.43
C ASP A 106 -9.86 2.18 -31.56
N TRP A 107 -10.15 2.57 -30.32
CA TRP A 107 -10.76 1.71 -29.30
C TRP A 107 -12.15 1.23 -29.72
N MET A 108 -12.89 2.07 -30.45
CA MET A 108 -14.24 1.75 -30.93
C MET A 108 -14.25 1.02 -32.29
N ASP A 109 -13.10 0.71 -32.87
CA ASP A 109 -12.95 0.12 -34.23
C ASP A 109 -13.78 0.87 -35.28
N ASP A 110 -13.83 2.20 -35.15
CA ASP A 110 -14.64 3.06 -36.01
C ASP A 110 -13.97 3.28 -37.39
N GLY A 111 -12.69 2.93 -37.50
CA GLY A 111 -11.91 2.92 -38.72
C GLY A 111 -11.38 4.29 -39.14
N ASP A 112 -11.38 5.27 -38.24
CA ASP A 112 -10.78 6.57 -38.48
C ASP A 112 -9.24 6.58 -38.33
N GLY A 113 -8.70 5.55 -37.66
CA GLY A 113 -7.27 5.35 -37.42
C GLY A 113 -6.64 6.43 -36.53
N LYS A 114 -7.44 7.10 -35.69
CA LYS A 114 -6.99 8.06 -34.68
C LYS A 114 -6.91 7.38 -33.31
N GLU A 115 -6.08 7.95 -32.44
CA GLU A 115 -5.97 7.48 -31.05
C GLU A 115 -7.16 8.00 -30.24
N ASP A 116 -7.72 7.17 -29.36
CA ASP A 116 -8.68 7.57 -28.34
C ASP A 116 -7.96 7.84 -27.02
N ILE A 117 -8.54 8.70 -26.19
CA ILE A 117 -7.92 9.18 -24.95
C ILE A 117 -8.85 8.93 -23.77
N ILE A 118 -8.29 8.49 -22.65
CA ILE A 118 -9.00 8.39 -21.37
C ILE A 118 -8.20 9.14 -20.32
N GLU A 119 -8.73 10.23 -19.80
CA GLU A 119 -8.17 10.93 -18.65
C GLU A 119 -8.78 10.35 -17.37
N ILE A 120 -7.93 9.91 -16.43
CA ILE A 120 -8.36 9.26 -15.19
C ILE A 120 -7.87 10.09 -14.01
N SER A 121 -8.75 10.31 -13.04
CA SER A 121 -8.45 10.88 -11.73
C SER A 121 -9.06 9.99 -10.66
N THR A 122 -8.27 9.64 -9.66
CA THR A 122 -8.69 8.80 -8.54
C THR A 122 -8.28 9.43 -7.23
N VAL A 123 -9.22 9.51 -6.30
CA VAL A 123 -8.99 9.92 -4.92
C VAL A 123 -9.51 8.83 -4.00
N SER A 124 -8.66 8.31 -3.12
CA SER A 124 -9.05 7.36 -2.11
C SER A 124 -8.63 7.80 -0.71
N ALA A 125 -9.48 7.48 0.26
CA ALA A 125 -9.22 7.67 1.67
C ALA A 125 -9.77 6.47 2.44
N SER A 126 -8.94 5.84 3.26
CA SER A 126 -9.35 4.77 4.17
C SER A 126 -8.96 5.14 5.60
N GLU A 127 -9.82 4.88 6.58
CA GLU A 127 -9.53 4.95 8.00
C GLU A 127 -9.58 3.54 8.60
N MET A 128 -8.42 3.06 9.06
CA MET A 128 -8.21 1.73 9.60
C MET A 128 -8.06 1.82 11.11
N TRP A 129 -8.85 1.07 11.85
CA TRP A 129 -8.76 0.97 13.31
C TRP A 129 -8.07 -0.33 13.66
N GLN A 130 -6.94 -0.22 14.36
CA GLN A 130 -6.16 -1.38 14.81
C GLN A 130 -6.10 -1.42 16.32
N ILE A 131 -6.21 -2.62 16.90
CA ILE A 131 -5.91 -2.83 18.32
C ILE A 131 -4.49 -2.35 18.58
N ASN A 132 -4.29 -1.59 19.67
CA ASN A 132 -3.00 -1.02 20.00
C ASN A 132 -2.04 -2.10 20.54
N GLU A 133 -1.41 -2.81 19.62
CA GLU A 133 -0.36 -3.82 19.88
C GLU A 133 1.04 -3.26 19.58
N GLY A 134 1.11 -1.95 19.29
CA GLY A 134 2.28 -1.22 18.84
C GLY A 134 2.12 -0.74 17.40
N LEU A 135 2.77 0.36 17.04
CA LEU A 135 2.75 0.90 15.67
C LEU A 135 3.19 -0.17 14.68
N PHE A 136 4.17 -0.96 15.10
CA PHE A 136 4.92 -1.94 14.35
C PHE A 136 4.67 -3.37 14.82
N SER A 137 3.43 -3.80 14.83
CA SER A 137 3.06 -5.15 15.26
C SER A 137 2.64 -5.93 14.03
N LEU A 138 3.48 -6.84 13.48
CA LEU A 138 3.19 -7.59 12.23
C LEU A 138 1.90 -8.44 12.29
N ASN A 139 1.40 -8.65 13.50
CA ASN A 139 0.18 -9.36 13.87
C ASN A 139 -0.96 -8.43 14.31
N GLY A 140 -0.86 -7.13 14.00
CA GLY A 140 -1.82 -6.12 14.43
C GLY A 140 -3.23 -6.44 13.97
N THR A 141 -4.17 -6.51 14.90
CA THR A 141 -5.56 -6.84 14.58
C THR A 141 -6.31 -5.60 14.10
N GLU A 142 -6.63 -5.53 12.80
CA GLU A 142 -7.59 -4.56 12.27
C GLU A 142 -9.01 -4.96 12.68
N ILE A 143 -9.73 -4.04 13.30
CA ILE A 143 -11.09 -4.28 13.78
C ILE A 143 -12.15 -3.57 12.95
N LYS A 144 -11.74 -2.54 12.20
CA LYS A 144 -12.64 -1.74 11.39
C LYS A 144 -11.88 -0.99 10.28
N ASN A 145 -12.42 -1.01 9.07
CA ASN A 145 -11.97 -0.19 7.94
C ASN A 145 -13.13 0.67 7.45
N ILE A 146 -12.91 1.97 7.24
CA ILE A 146 -13.86 2.84 6.55
C ILE A 146 -13.18 3.33 5.29
N ASN A 147 -13.65 2.89 4.12
CA ASN A 147 -13.05 3.22 2.84
C ASN A 147 -13.97 4.14 2.01
N LYS A 148 -13.34 5.04 1.28
CA LYS A 148 -13.99 5.86 0.26
C LYS A 148 -13.08 5.97 -0.95
N MET A 149 -13.61 5.63 -2.12
CA MET A 149 -12.96 5.83 -3.40
C MET A 149 -13.85 6.69 -4.30
N GLU A 150 -13.25 7.67 -4.95
CA GLU A 150 -13.86 8.45 -6.03
C GLU A 150 -12.97 8.32 -7.26
N MET A 151 -13.55 7.92 -8.38
CA MET A 151 -12.87 7.84 -9.66
C MET A 151 -13.67 8.58 -10.72
N THR A 152 -13.00 9.43 -11.49
CA THR A 152 -13.57 10.07 -12.67
C THR A 152 -12.73 9.68 -13.88
N MET A 153 -13.40 9.21 -14.94
CA MET A 153 -12.82 8.93 -16.24
C MET A 153 -13.47 9.81 -17.30
N ILE A 154 -12.66 10.50 -18.09
CA ILE A 154 -13.12 11.29 -19.24
C ILE A 154 -12.62 10.61 -20.51
N PHE A 155 -13.56 10.01 -21.25
CA PHE A 155 -13.30 9.35 -22.51
C PHE A 155 -13.46 10.37 -23.64
N THR A 156 -12.41 10.54 -24.43
CA THR A 156 -12.44 11.30 -25.67
C THR A 156 -12.28 10.34 -26.82
N ILE A 157 -13.40 9.99 -27.45
CA ILE A 157 -13.49 9.03 -28.54
C ILE A 157 -13.48 9.82 -29.85
N ASN A 158 -12.43 9.64 -30.63
CA ASN A 158 -12.34 10.23 -31.95
C ASN A 158 -13.13 9.39 -32.94
N GLU A 159 -14.00 10.05 -33.70
CA GLU A 159 -14.73 9.42 -34.79
C GLU A 159 -14.29 10.00 -36.14
N TYR A 160 -14.69 9.34 -37.23
CA TYR A 160 -14.30 9.73 -38.59
C TYR A 160 -14.51 11.23 -38.91
N GLU A 161 -15.67 11.81 -38.55
CA GLU A 161 -15.98 13.24 -38.76
C GLU A 161 -16.21 14.05 -37.47
N ASP A 162 -16.45 13.38 -36.34
CA ASP A 162 -16.86 13.99 -35.07
C ASP A 162 -16.01 13.47 -33.89
N GLN A 163 -16.31 13.93 -32.68
CA GLN A 163 -15.68 13.48 -31.44
C GLN A 163 -16.77 13.34 -30.39
N THR A 164 -16.78 12.20 -29.71
CA THR A 164 -17.71 11.92 -28.61
C THR A 164 -16.92 11.99 -27.30
N VAL A 165 -17.45 12.75 -26.35
CA VAL A 165 -16.86 12.85 -25.00
C VAL A 165 -17.84 12.24 -24.00
N LEU A 166 -17.37 11.23 -23.26
CA LEU A 166 -18.12 10.59 -22.18
C LEU A 166 -17.40 10.86 -20.86
N VAL A 167 -18.18 11.08 -19.80
CA VAL A 167 -17.70 11.20 -18.43
C VAL A 167 -18.28 10.05 -17.64
N ALA A 168 -17.42 9.19 -17.09
CA ALA A 168 -17.80 8.21 -16.11
C ALA A 168 -17.34 8.64 -14.72
N ASP A 169 -18.23 8.53 -13.74
CA ASP A 169 -17.90 8.74 -12.33
C ASP A 169 -18.28 7.48 -11.55
N SER A 170 -17.38 7.07 -10.66
CA SER A 170 -17.58 5.97 -9.72
C SER A 170 -17.29 6.47 -8.30
N ILE A 171 -18.19 6.17 -7.37
CA ILE A 171 -18.04 6.49 -5.95
C ILE A 171 -18.40 5.24 -5.14
N GLU A 172 -17.42 4.71 -4.43
CA GLU A 172 -17.63 3.63 -3.47
C GLU A 172 -17.38 4.13 -2.04
N GLU A 173 -18.31 3.82 -1.14
CA GLU A 173 -18.22 4.11 0.29
C GLU A 173 -18.51 2.81 1.05
N THR A 174 -17.53 2.26 1.75
CA THR A 174 -17.63 0.98 2.47
C THR A 174 -17.15 1.09 3.92
N GLU A 175 -17.75 0.26 4.77
CA GLU A 175 -17.35 0.03 6.15
C GLU A 175 -17.23 -1.48 6.36
N THR A 176 -16.02 -1.94 6.67
CA THR A 176 -15.70 -3.33 6.97
C THR A 176 -15.47 -3.50 8.45
N GLU A 177 -16.18 -4.43 9.08
CA GLU A 177 -16.00 -4.80 10.49
C GLU A 177 -15.44 -6.21 10.61
N LEU A 178 -14.40 -6.39 11.44
CA LEU A 178 -13.89 -7.72 11.76
C LEU A 178 -14.85 -8.43 12.71
N LEU A 179 -15.33 -9.61 12.31
CA LEU A 179 -16.21 -10.45 13.12
C LEU A 179 -15.45 -11.49 13.94
N SER A 180 -14.40 -12.08 13.35
CA SER A 180 -13.50 -13.01 14.02
C SER A 180 -12.19 -13.15 13.25
N THR A 181 -11.09 -13.42 13.95
CA THR A 181 -9.80 -13.73 13.33
C THR A 181 -9.19 -14.99 13.94
N SER A 182 -8.35 -15.66 13.16
CA SER A 182 -7.41 -16.67 13.63
C SER A 182 -6.06 -16.43 12.97
N ASN A 183 -5.02 -16.32 13.80
CA ASN A 183 -3.66 -16.07 13.33
C ASN A 183 -2.70 -17.03 14.04
N ASN A 184 -1.76 -17.61 13.30
CA ASN A 184 -0.71 -18.48 13.84
C ASN A 184 0.72 -17.97 13.57
N GLN A 185 0.85 -16.67 13.26
CA GLN A 185 2.12 -16.00 13.05
C GLN A 185 3.09 -16.24 14.22
N PRO A 186 4.38 -16.50 13.94
CA PRO A 186 5.39 -16.61 14.98
C PRO A 186 5.72 -15.24 15.58
N ASN A 187 6.04 -15.21 16.88
CA ASN A 187 6.44 -13.98 17.60
C ASN A 187 7.73 -13.34 17.06
N GLU A 188 8.58 -14.12 16.40
CA GLU A 188 9.76 -13.66 15.69
C GLU A 188 9.66 -14.20 14.27
N VAL A 189 9.79 -13.32 13.28
CA VAL A 189 9.67 -13.65 11.86
C VAL A 189 11.06 -13.70 11.23
N ARG A 190 11.34 -14.80 10.52
CA ARG A 190 12.64 -15.13 9.92
C ARG A 190 12.46 -15.72 8.53
N VAL A 191 13.54 -15.76 7.75
CA VAL A 191 13.54 -16.40 6.44
C VAL A 191 13.09 -17.86 6.53
N GLY A 192 12.10 -18.22 5.71
CA GLY A 192 11.51 -19.55 5.65
C GLY A 192 10.35 -19.78 6.62
N ASP A 193 9.99 -18.80 7.45
CA ASP A 193 8.76 -18.87 8.23
C ASP A 193 7.54 -18.75 7.31
N VAL A 194 6.48 -19.48 7.69
CA VAL A 194 5.20 -19.51 7.00
C VAL A 194 4.10 -19.50 8.05
N TRP A 195 3.11 -18.63 7.86
CA TRP A 195 1.93 -18.58 8.70
C TRP A 195 0.68 -18.33 7.86
N THR A 196 -0.46 -18.51 8.51
CA THR A 196 -1.77 -18.30 7.93
C THR A 196 -2.59 -17.46 8.89
N GLU A 197 -3.21 -16.45 8.33
CA GLU A 197 -4.25 -15.66 8.97
C GLU A 197 -5.57 -15.93 8.27
N SER A 198 -6.64 -16.03 9.04
CA SER A 198 -7.99 -16.09 8.49
C SER A 198 -8.89 -15.15 9.28
N SER A 199 -9.49 -14.20 8.57
CA SER A 199 -10.46 -13.26 9.09
C SER A 199 -11.84 -13.54 8.49
N THR A 200 -12.88 -13.40 9.30
CA THR A 200 -14.26 -13.26 8.83
C THR A 200 -14.66 -11.82 9.05
N GLU A 201 -15.07 -11.17 7.98
CA GLU A 201 -15.35 -9.74 7.93
C GLU A 201 -16.74 -9.50 7.36
N ARG A 202 -17.36 -8.40 7.76
CA ARG A 202 -18.59 -7.92 7.15
C ARG A 202 -18.37 -6.55 6.55
N THR A 203 -18.60 -6.45 5.25
CA THR A 203 -18.53 -5.21 4.50
C THR A 203 -19.95 -4.68 4.26
N THR A 204 -20.19 -3.43 4.62
CA THR A 204 -21.44 -2.73 4.29
C THR A 204 -21.13 -1.42 3.60
N GLY A 205 -21.96 -0.99 2.65
CA GLY A 205 -21.64 0.21 1.89
C GLY A 205 -22.58 0.52 0.75
N THR A 206 -22.15 1.44 -0.10
CA THR A 206 -22.82 1.73 -1.37
C THR A 206 -21.79 1.98 -2.46
N SER A 207 -22.01 1.39 -3.64
CA SER A 207 -21.37 1.82 -4.88
C SER A 207 -22.33 2.66 -5.70
N ARG A 208 -21.83 3.70 -6.36
CA ARG A 208 -22.60 4.55 -7.28
C ARG A 208 -21.77 4.81 -8.52
N ASP A 209 -22.32 4.46 -9.67
CA ASP A 209 -21.67 4.63 -10.96
C ASP A 209 -22.60 5.39 -11.92
N ARG A 210 -22.01 6.14 -12.84
CA ARG A 210 -22.72 6.71 -13.99
C ARG A 210 -21.77 6.90 -15.15
N MET A 211 -22.31 6.89 -16.36
CA MET A 211 -21.59 7.27 -17.58
C MET A 211 -22.49 8.14 -18.46
N CYS A 212 -22.01 9.33 -18.81
CA CYS A 212 -22.82 10.39 -19.40
C CYS A 212 -22.09 11.05 -20.57
N GLU A 213 -22.82 11.60 -21.55
CA GLU A 213 -22.21 12.52 -22.52
C GLU A 213 -21.81 13.84 -21.84
N GLU A 214 -20.76 14.49 -22.35
CA GLU A 214 -20.31 15.79 -21.84
C GLU A 214 -21.47 16.82 -21.90
N ASN A 215 -21.84 17.37 -20.73
CA ASN A 215 -22.95 18.30 -20.50
C ASN A 215 -24.37 17.69 -20.45
N ASP A 216 -24.51 16.36 -20.30
CA ASP A 216 -25.80 15.76 -19.96
C ASP A 216 -26.04 15.77 -18.43
N ASP A 217 -26.82 16.75 -17.97
CA ASP A 217 -27.18 16.91 -16.55
C ASP A 217 -28.26 15.91 -16.08
N ASP A 218 -28.92 15.18 -16.99
CA ASP A 218 -30.06 14.28 -16.68
C ASP A 218 -29.64 12.80 -16.52
N CYS A 219 -28.34 12.52 -16.56
CA CYS A 219 -27.77 11.18 -16.41
C CYS A 219 -27.99 10.60 -15.00
N GLU A 220 -28.63 9.43 -14.93
CA GLU A 220 -28.98 8.77 -13.67
C GLU A 220 -27.78 7.99 -13.09
N TRP A 221 -27.70 7.93 -11.76
CA TRP A 221 -26.76 7.06 -11.06
C TRP A 221 -27.33 5.64 -10.97
N GLU A 222 -26.53 4.66 -11.34
CA GLU A 222 -26.72 3.28 -10.93
C GLU A 222 -26.20 3.16 -9.49
N ILE A 223 -27.02 2.64 -8.57
CA ILE A 223 -26.68 2.56 -7.15
C ILE A 223 -26.84 1.11 -6.71
N GLU A 224 -25.80 0.59 -6.09
CA GLU A 224 -25.76 -0.74 -5.49
C GLU A 224 -25.49 -0.63 -3.98
N ASP A 225 -26.26 -1.37 -3.20
CA ASP A 225 -26.06 -1.51 -1.76
C ASP A 225 -25.15 -2.73 -1.51
N ILE A 226 -24.10 -2.55 -0.71
CA ILE A 226 -23.15 -3.61 -0.34
C ILE A 226 -23.51 -4.10 1.07
N ASP A 227 -23.68 -5.41 1.24
CA ASP A 227 -23.82 -6.10 2.53
C ASP A 227 -23.35 -7.54 2.37
N GLU A 228 -22.05 -7.74 2.58
CA GLU A 228 -21.35 -9.00 2.32
C GLU A 228 -20.64 -9.46 3.58
N GLU A 229 -20.65 -10.77 3.81
CA GLU A 229 -19.89 -11.41 4.90
C GLU A 229 -19.01 -12.47 4.26
N GLU A 230 -17.70 -12.27 4.34
CA GLU A 230 -16.72 -13.12 3.69
C GLU A 230 -15.70 -13.63 4.69
N THR A 231 -15.05 -14.74 4.34
CA THR A 231 -13.93 -15.27 5.10
C THR A 231 -12.75 -15.35 4.18
N VAL A 232 -11.74 -14.54 4.46
CA VAL A 232 -10.47 -14.53 3.73
C VAL A 232 -9.47 -15.36 4.51
N THR A 233 -8.61 -16.08 3.80
CA THR A 233 -7.51 -16.83 4.41
C THR A 233 -6.24 -16.50 3.64
N THR A 234 -5.30 -15.87 4.31
CA THR A 234 -4.05 -15.40 3.72
C THR A 234 -2.91 -16.24 4.26
N THR A 235 -2.08 -16.74 3.35
CA THR A 235 -0.81 -17.39 3.69
C THR A 235 0.34 -16.45 3.42
N SER A 236 1.15 -16.21 4.44
CA SER A 236 2.37 -15.41 4.36
C SER A 236 3.60 -16.30 4.39
N GLU A 237 4.56 -16.06 3.49
CA GLU A 237 5.83 -16.77 3.40
C GLU A 237 7.01 -15.79 3.37
N VAL A 238 7.98 -15.97 4.27
CA VAL A 238 9.22 -15.17 4.24
C VAL A 238 10.22 -15.79 3.26
N LEU A 239 10.41 -15.14 2.12
CA LEU A 239 11.19 -15.70 1.02
C LEU A 239 12.70 -15.56 1.23
N LYS A 240 13.18 -14.35 1.56
CA LYS A 240 14.61 -14.03 1.63
C LYS A 240 14.88 -12.68 2.30
N GLU A 241 16.14 -12.47 2.68
CA GLU A 241 16.68 -11.17 3.03
C GLU A 241 17.02 -10.37 1.76
N VAL A 242 16.63 -9.09 1.73
CA VAL A 242 16.88 -8.17 0.61
C VAL A 242 17.31 -6.81 1.13
N SER A 243 18.37 -6.25 0.54
CA SER A 243 18.76 -4.87 0.77
C SER A 243 17.96 -3.95 -0.17
N VAL A 244 17.08 -3.12 0.38
CA VAL A 244 16.20 -2.19 -0.37
C VAL A 244 16.71 -0.77 -0.17
N THR A 245 17.02 -0.08 -1.26
CA THR A 245 17.47 1.33 -1.24
C THR A 245 16.35 2.24 -1.70
N THR A 246 15.85 3.09 -0.81
CA THR A 246 14.78 4.06 -1.00
C THR A 246 15.33 5.50 -0.95
N SER A 247 14.46 6.50 -1.09
CA SER A 247 14.79 7.92 -0.94
C SER A 247 15.25 8.30 0.47
N VAL A 248 14.85 7.56 1.53
CA VAL A 248 15.28 7.79 2.92
C VAL A 248 16.53 6.99 3.33
N GLY A 249 16.93 5.97 2.57
CA GLY A 249 18.13 5.20 2.89
C GLY A 249 18.09 3.76 2.38
N THR A 250 19.07 2.97 2.83
CA THR A 250 19.13 1.54 2.53
C THR A 250 18.77 0.74 3.78
N PHE A 251 17.84 -0.20 3.63
CA PHE A 251 17.37 -1.08 4.68
C PHE A 251 17.68 -2.52 4.32
N GLU A 252 18.14 -3.31 5.29
CA GLU A 252 18.07 -4.76 5.19
C GLU A 252 16.67 -5.20 5.61
N THR A 253 16.01 -5.97 4.74
CA THR A 253 14.57 -6.28 4.84
C THR A 253 14.30 -7.76 4.66
N LEU A 254 13.21 -8.25 5.26
CA LEU A 254 12.59 -9.51 4.89
C LEU A 254 11.60 -9.26 3.75
N GLU A 255 11.71 -10.06 2.69
CA GLU A 255 10.70 -10.15 1.63
C GLU A 255 9.63 -11.16 2.07
N ILE A 256 8.45 -10.65 2.41
CA ILE A 256 7.28 -11.43 2.82
C ILE A 256 6.34 -11.48 1.63
N LYS A 257 5.88 -12.68 1.27
CA LYS A 257 4.90 -12.91 0.21
C LYS A 257 3.57 -13.29 0.83
N ASP A 258 2.52 -12.57 0.49
CA ASP A 258 1.16 -12.91 0.90
C ASP A 258 0.36 -13.44 -0.30
N THR A 259 -0.43 -14.49 -0.04
CA THR A 259 -1.33 -15.11 -1.02
C THR A 259 -2.65 -15.47 -0.37
N ASP A 260 -3.75 -15.08 -0.99
CA ASP A 260 -5.09 -15.40 -0.51
C ASP A 260 -5.59 -16.75 -1.04
N GLU A 261 -6.27 -17.51 -0.20
CA GLU A 261 -6.82 -18.81 -0.55
C GLU A 261 -8.02 -18.65 -1.50
N GLY A 262 -7.95 -19.31 -2.65
CA GLY A 262 -9.01 -19.27 -3.66
C GLY A 262 -8.70 -18.36 -4.84
N GLU A 263 -7.72 -17.47 -4.68
CA GLU A 263 -7.23 -16.59 -5.74
C GLU A 263 -6.36 -17.31 -6.77
N ASP A 264 -6.25 -16.71 -7.96
CA ASP A 264 -5.34 -17.19 -8.99
C ASP A 264 -3.89 -17.15 -8.48
N PRO A 265 -3.03 -18.14 -8.78
CA PRO A 265 -1.64 -18.15 -8.29
C PRO A 265 -0.77 -16.97 -8.76
N GLY A 266 -1.26 -16.23 -9.75
CA GLY A 266 -0.67 -14.98 -10.24
C GLY A 266 -0.99 -13.76 -9.38
N ASN A 267 -1.94 -13.89 -8.45
CA ASN A 267 -2.38 -12.84 -7.54
C ASN A 267 -1.62 -13.00 -6.22
N TYR A 268 -0.78 -12.03 -5.89
CA TYR A 268 -0.02 -12.02 -4.64
C TYR A 268 0.59 -10.64 -4.38
N SER A 269 0.93 -10.37 -3.12
CA SER A 269 1.72 -9.19 -2.75
C SER A 269 3.12 -9.59 -2.30
N LEU A 270 4.08 -8.65 -2.38
CA LEU A 270 5.38 -8.74 -1.75
C LEU A 270 5.60 -7.50 -0.88
N MET A 271 5.75 -7.70 0.42
CA MET A 271 6.08 -6.67 1.38
C MET A 271 7.54 -6.77 1.79
N TYR A 272 8.23 -5.63 1.85
CA TYR A 272 9.62 -5.55 2.29
C TYR A 272 9.70 -4.80 3.60
N VAL A 273 9.96 -5.55 4.65
CA VAL A 273 9.87 -5.09 6.03
C VAL A 273 11.29 -5.07 6.60
N SER A 274 11.78 -3.92 7.07
CA SER A 274 13.11 -3.87 7.71
C SER A 274 13.20 -4.76 8.96
N GLU A 275 14.40 -4.99 9.51
CA GLU A 275 14.55 -5.53 10.88
C GLU A 275 13.63 -4.79 11.86
N THR A 276 13.58 -3.49 11.60
CA THR A 276 12.80 -2.52 12.32
C THR A 276 11.40 -2.33 11.80
N GLY A 277 10.89 -3.33 11.10
CA GLY A 277 9.92 -3.29 10.00
C GLY A 277 9.12 -2.05 9.73
N ILE A 278 9.86 -1.00 9.48
CA ILE A 278 9.40 0.04 8.62
C ILE A 278 9.12 -0.66 7.27
N PRO A 279 7.92 -0.53 6.72
CA PRO A 279 7.61 -1.00 5.38
C PRO A 279 8.41 -0.13 4.43
N THR A 280 9.29 -0.76 3.67
CA THR A 280 10.23 -0.05 2.80
C THR A 280 9.79 -0.08 1.36
N LYS A 281 9.03 -1.11 0.98
CA LYS A 281 8.56 -1.36 -0.37
C LYS A 281 7.38 -2.31 -0.35
N LEU A 282 6.44 -2.09 -1.26
CA LEU A 282 5.31 -2.99 -1.53
C LEU A 282 5.23 -3.24 -3.03
N LEU A 283 4.98 -4.49 -3.41
CA LEU A 283 4.63 -4.88 -4.78
C LEU A 283 3.31 -5.63 -4.75
N THR A 284 2.44 -5.39 -5.72
CA THR A 284 1.26 -6.24 -5.98
C THR A 284 1.39 -6.85 -7.37
N TYR A 285 0.87 -8.06 -7.51
CA TYR A 285 0.79 -8.77 -8.77
C TYR A 285 -0.63 -9.28 -8.96
N GLU A 286 -1.13 -9.15 -10.19
CA GLU A 286 -2.41 -9.67 -10.63
C GLU A 286 -2.20 -10.45 -11.93
N GLY A 287 -2.72 -11.68 -12.01
CA GLY A 287 -2.49 -12.57 -13.16
C GLY A 287 -1.00 -12.83 -13.44
N GLY A 288 -0.10 -12.61 -12.48
CA GLY A 288 1.34 -12.72 -12.62
C GLY A 288 2.01 -11.49 -13.26
N VAL A 289 1.26 -10.41 -13.48
CA VAL A 289 1.76 -9.11 -13.95
C VAL A 289 1.84 -8.17 -12.76
N MET A 290 2.94 -7.40 -12.68
CA MET A 290 3.07 -6.39 -11.62
C MET A 290 2.04 -5.29 -11.85
N ASP A 291 1.19 -5.10 -10.84
CA ASP A 291 0.14 -4.09 -10.84
C ASP A 291 0.64 -2.81 -10.15
N THR A 292 1.12 -2.93 -8.92
CA THR A 292 1.62 -1.78 -8.15
C THR A 292 3.04 -2.01 -7.66
N ASN A 293 3.82 -0.93 -7.61
CA ASN A 293 5.17 -0.92 -7.04
C ASN A 293 5.39 0.39 -6.28
N MET A 294 5.43 0.31 -4.97
CA MET A 294 5.57 1.45 -4.07
C MET A 294 6.86 1.35 -3.27
N GLN A 295 7.46 2.50 -2.98
CA GLN A 295 8.68 2.58 -2.19
C GLN A 295 8.61 3.70 -1.15
N LEU A 296 9.21 3.49 0.02
CA LEU A 296 9.16 4.47 1.11
C LEU A 296 9.94 5.75 0.75
N GLU A 297 9.22 6.86 0.72
CA GLU A 297 9.74 8.18 0.35
C GLU A 297 10.12 9.02 1.58
N SER A 298 9.30 8.98 2.63
CA SER A 298 9.52 9.66 3.91
C SER A 298 8.71 9.02 5.04
N TYR A 299 9.14 9.21 6.28
CA TYR A 299 8.37 8.75 7.44
C TYR A 299 8.68 9.57 8.70
N ARG A 300 7.75 9.55 9.65
CA ARG A 300 7.90 10.14 10.99
C ARG A 300 7.39 9.18 12.05
N ILE A 301 8.18 8.98 13.09
CA ILE A 301 7.78 8.24 14.29
C ILE A 301 8.17 9.08 15.51
N ASN A 302 7.18 9.68 16.15
CA ASN A 302 7.37 10.66 17.21
C ASN A 302 7.92 10.04 18.50
N ASP A 303 7.46 8.84 18.87
CA ASP A 303 7.93 8.13 20.08
C ASP A 303 9.45 7.90 20.05
N LEU A 304 10.00 7.75 18.84
CA LEU A 304 11.41 7.47 18.58
C LEU A 304 12.19 8.74 18.23
N GLY A 305 11.50 9.89 18.10
CA GLY A 305 12.10 11.15 17.68
C GLY A 305 12.66 11.13 16.25
N VAL A 306 12.16 10.24 15.39
CA VAL A 306 12.68 10.04 14.03
C VAL A 306 11.80 10.75 13.00
N CYS A 307 12.43 11.47 12.09
CA CYS A 307 11.79 12.10 10.94
C CYS A 307 12.76 12.06 9.76
N GLU A 308 12.55 11.14 8.82
CA GLU A 308 13.40 11.00 7.63
C GLU A 308 12.68 11.57 6.41
N ASN A 309 13.36 12.46 5.69
CA ASN A 309 12.83 13.22 4.54
C ASN A 309 11.50 13.96 4.77
N CYS A 310 11.13 14.24 6.01
CA CYS A 310 9.96 15.05 6.31
C CYS A 310 10.12 16.50 5.78
N PRO A 311 9.05 17.14 5.25
CA PRO A 311 9.09 18.57 5.00
C PRO A 311 9.43 19.31 6.29
N SER A 312 10.42 20.19 6.25
CA SER A 312 11.00 20.83 7.43
C SER A 312 9.94 21.57 8.25
N VAL A 313 9.53 20.97 9.37
CA VAL A 313 8.88 21.69 10.47
C VAL A 313 10.01 22.10 11.41
N GLY A 314 10.10 23.39 11.70
CA GLY A 314 11.27 23.99 12.36
C GLY A 314 11.70 23.30 13.66
N GLU A 315 13.02 23.07 13.73
CA GLU A 315 13.90 22.94 14.90
C GLU A 315 13.41 22.14 16.12
N ASP A 316 14.01 20.95 16.30
CA ASP A 316 14.78 20.53 17.49
C ASP A 316 14.53 19.05 17.84
N ALA A 317 15.50 18.17 17.52
CA ALA A 317 15.97 17.12 18.42
C ALA A 317 17.18 16.40 17.80
N ASP A 318 18.38 16.77 18.26
CA ASP A 318 19.60 16.00 18.09
C ASP A 318 19.51 14.66 18.86
N GLY A 319 19.64 13.55 18.12
CA GLY A 319 20.50 12.41 18.48
C GLY A 319 19.93 11.30 19.36
N LEU A 320 19.77 10.11 18.78
CA LEU A 320 20.54 8.88 19.10
C LEU A 320 20.00 7.71 18.27
N LEU A 321 20.90 7.02 17.56
CA LEU A 321 20.63 5.75 16.90
C LEU A 321 20.22 4.69 17.92
N GLY A 322 19.07 4.07 17.71
CA GLY A 322 18.61 2.84 18.34
C GLY A 322 17.73 2.11 17.34
N GLU A 323 17.98 0.80 17.19
CA GLU A 323 17.21 -0.16 16.41
C GLU A 323 15.72 -0.03 16.73
N LEU A 324 14.86 -0.06 15.71
CA LEU A 324 13.41 0.04 15.83
C LEU A 324 12.79 -1.33 15.40
N PRO A 325 11.46 -1.57 15.41
CA PRO A 325 10.78 -2.87 15.06
C PRO A 325 9.53 -2.75 14.13
N ALA A 326 8.85 -3.85 13.70
CA ALA A 326 8.11 -4.00 12.41
C ALA A 326 6.58 -3.93 12.14
N LEU A 327 6.10 -3.10 11.19
CA LEU A 327 4.71 -2.99 10.67
C LEU A 327 4.24 -4.20 9.85
N PRO A 328 2.92 -4.50 9.91
CA PRO A 328 2.11 -5.04 8.83
C PRO A 328 1.19 -3.93 8.30
N PHE A 329 1.08 -3.81 6.99
CA PHE A 329 -0.22 -3.54 6.36
C PHE A 329 -0.11 -3.59 4.84
N LEU A 330 -1.04 -4.30 4.21
CA LEU A 330 -1.88 -3.87 3.08
C LEU A 330 -2.58 -5.11 2.47
N MET A 331 -3.65 -5.57 3.12
CA MET A 331 -4.66 -6.42 2.49
C MET A 331 -5.98 -5.66 2.41
N SER A 332 -6.00 -4.65 1.56
CA SER A 332 -7.24 -4.07 1.02
C SER A 332 -6.99 -3.39 -0.34
N LEU A 333 -5.84 -3.64 -0.98
CA LEU A 333 -5.59 -3.13 -2.34
C LEU A 333 -6.21 -4.04 -3.42
N ALA A 334 -6.71 -5.23 -3.05
CA ALA A 334 -7.39 -6.13 -3.97
C ALA A 334 -8.79 -5.63 -4.41
N THR A 335 -9.27 -4.49 -3.90
CA THR A 335 -10.52 -3.84 -4.32
C THR A 335 -10.30 -2.56 -5.13
N ILE A 336 -9.09 -2.30 -5.64
CA ILE A 336 -8.84 -1.15 -6.55
C ILE A 336 -8.87 -1.56 -8.05
N ALA A 337 -9.33 -2.77 -8.37
CA ALA A 337 -9.48 -3.25 -9.75
C ALA A 337 -10.94 -3.53 -10.13
#